data_AF-A0A954Y2B3-F1
#
_entry.id   AF-A0A954Y2B3-F1
#
_cell.length_a   1.000
_cell.length_b   1.000
_cell.length_c   1.000
_cell.angle_alpha   90.00
_cell.angle_beta   90.00
_cell.angle_gamma   90.00
#
_symmetry.space_group_name_H-M   'P 1'
#
loop_
_entity.id
_entity.type
_entity.pdbx_description
1 polymer ?
#
loop_
_entity_poly.entity_id
_entity_poly.type
_entity_poly.pdbx_seq_one_letter_code
_entity_poly.pdbx_strand_id
1 'polypeptide(L)'
;MTSLRPLLAATLLLLVSAGCASRVVRAEGPLRGGLLRRGAPTMGGVFVWSDEVVFHDYRIQKHAVIGHYRLLDPGNNRLTFGSFADCMSELEKIKAEKNLGPMPENVVVMLHGLGAGRQYMQGLADYLQTEGGMTVVNVGYPSTMGKMEDYAASLDSVIRHLEGTKNISFVAHSMGNIVVRKYLYDVEHLTPAMRPPVTFQRMVMISPPNHGAEIADKLGDNKLVQMAAGEPVEELARDKGWPALEETLATPDFEFGVIAGGRGDDEGYLPGIPGDDDALLSIDTMKLAGASDFVQTGGIHQLMARYKVVRAATLAFLQNGYFVTPESKQPILENPELPAAVPAVAPQ
;
A
#
# COMPACT_ATOMS: atom_id res chain seq x y z
N MET A 1 -31.83 6.99 26.25
CA MET A 1 -30.44 6.95 26.74
C MET A 1 -30.09 5.51 27.07
N THR A 2 -29.59 4.77 26.08
CA THR A 2 -29.06 3.42 26.24
C THR A 2 -27.69 3.41 25.53
N SER A 3 -26.66 3.16 26.32
CA SER A 3 -25.25 3.29 25.96
C SER A 3 -24.87 2.28 24.85
N LEU A 4 -24.59 2.78 23.64
CA LEU A 4 -24.01 2.01 22.52
C LEU A 4 -22.48 1.88 22.59
N ARG A 5 -21.88 2.02 23.79
CA ARG A 5 -20.43 1.86 23.98
C ARG A 5 -19.85 0.46 23.71
N PRO A 6 -20.58 -0.68 23.68
CA PRO A 6 -19.93 -1.97 23.44
C PRO A 6 -19.84 -2.38 21.96
N LEU A 7 -20.51 -1.70 21.01
CA LEU A 7 -20.47 -2.11 19.60
C LEU A 7 -19.17 -1.70 18.87
N LEU A 8 -18.62 -0.52 19.18
CA LEU A 8 -17.36 -0.03 18.59
C LEU A 8 -16.15 -0.89 18.96
N ALA A 9 -16.18 -1.56 20.12
CA ALA A 9 -15.13 -2.50 20.54
C ALA A 9 -15.23 -3.87 19.85
N ALA A 10 -16.44 -4.29 19.46
CA ALA A 10 -16.69 -5.61 18.88
C ALA A 10 -16.27 -5.69 17.39
N THR A 11 -16.43 -4.60 16.63
CA THR A 11 -15.96 -4.55 15.23
C THR A 11 -14.44 -4.53 15.15
N LEU A 12 -13.77 -4.02 16.19
CA LEU A 12 -12.31 -3.92 16.24
C LEU A 12 -11.61 -5.16 16.82
N LEU A 13 -12.26 -5.98 17.65
CA LEU A 13 -11.69 -7.26 18.09
C LEU A 13 -11.60 -8.30 16.95
N LEU A 14 -12.35 -8.10 15.87
CA LEU A 14 -12.21 -8.83 14.61
C LEU A 14 -10.93 -8.44 13.84
N LEU A 15 -10.29 -7.30 14.14
CA LEU A 15 -9.01 -6.90 13.56
C LEU A 15 -7.81 -7.71 14.07
N VAL A 16 -7.98 -8.54 15.11
CA VAL A 16 -6.88 -9.34 15.69
C VAL A 16 -7.20 -10.83 15.81
N SER A 17 -8.48 -11.24 15.75
CA SER A 17 -8.89 -12.62 16.07
C SER A 17 -8.79 -13.64 14.92
N ALA A 18 -8.33 -13.26 13.72
CA ALA A 18 -7.97 -14.21 12.67
C ALA A 18 -6.47 -14.56 12.63
N GLY A 19 -5.67 -14.13 13.62
CA GLY A 19 -4.24 -14.39 13.64
C GLY A 19 -3.64 -14.42 15.04
N CYS A 20 -3.87 -15.49 15.80
CA CYS A 20 -3.08 -15.76 17.00
C CYS A 20 -2.92 -17.25 17.27
N ALA A 21 -1.69 -17.75 17.11
CA ALA A 21 -0.87 -18.20 18.23
C ALA A 21 0.44 -18.83 17.72
N SER A 22 1.52 -18.04 17.63
CA SER A 22 2.88 -18.60 17.58
C SER A 22 3.50 -18.39 18.96
N ARG A 23 3.60 -19.46 19.75
CA ARG A 23 4.37 -19.44 21.01
C ARG A 23 5.83 -19.13 20.70
N VAL A 24 6.38 -18.11 21.35
CA VAL A 24 7.82 -17.84 21.35
C VAL A 24 8.51 -18.95 22.13
N VAL A 25 9.19 -19.86 21.43
CA VAL A 25 10.14 -20.79 22.04
C VAL A 25 11.50 -20.14 21.98
N ARG A 26 12.03 -19.76 23.15
CA ARG A 26 13.43 -19.36 23.32
C ARG A 26 14.29 -20.59 23.06
N ALA A 27 15.11 -20.57 22.01
CA ALA A 27 16.07 -21.64 21.72
C ALA A 27 17.48 -21.15 22.06
N GLU A 28 17.97 -21.54 23.23
CA GLU A 28 19.41 -21.58 23.51
C GLU A 28 19.90 -23.01 23.22
N GLY A 29 20.80 -23.15 22.25
CA GLY A 29 21.43 -24.43 21.89
C GLY A 29 21.81 -24.53 20.40
N PRO A 30 22.90 -25.23 20.04
CA PRO A 30 23.48 -25.15 18.69
C PRO A 30 22.57 -25.79 17.65
N LEU A 31 22.12 -24.98 16.69
CA LEU A 31 21.12 -25.33 15.67
C LEU A 31 21.67 -26.32 14.63
N ARG A 32 21.39 -27.61 14.83
CA ARG A 32 21.41 -28.63 13.76
C ARG A 32 19.99 -28.93 13.27
N GLY A 33 19.69 -28.49 12.05
CA GLY A 33 18.67 -29.08 11.17
C GLY A 33 17.19 -28.79 11.48
N GLY A 34 16.62 -27.76 10.84
CA GLY A 34 15.17 -27.49 10.82
C GLY A 34 14.88 -26.01 10.54
N LEU A 35 13.85 -25.70 9.74
CA LEU A 35 13.43 -24.36 9.28
C LEU A 35 14.39 -23.52 8.41
N LEU A 36 15.71 -23.74 8.43
CA LEU A 36 16.71 -22.99 7.63
C LEU A 36 17.13 -23.68 6.31
N ARG A 37 16.52 -24.83 5.97
CA ARG A 37 16.85 -25.58 4.76
C ARG A 37 16.38 -24.86 3.49
N ARG A 38 17.20 -24.87 2.44
CA ARG A 38 16.83 -24.45 1.06
C ARG A 38 15.62 -25.26 0.59
N GLY A 39 14.59 -24.60 0.04
CA GLY A 39 13.36 -25.22 -0.45
C GLY A 39 12.29 -25.50 0.62
N ALA A 40 12.47 -25.06 1.87
CA ALA A 40 11.41 -25.18 2.88
C ALA A 40 10.27 -24.17 2.60
N PRO A 41 8.99 -24.57 2.70
CA PRO A 41 7.87 -23.64 2.62
C PRO A 41 7.95 -22.63 3.77
N THR A 42 7.67 -21.36 3.48
CA THR A 42 7.66 -20.32 4.53
C THR A 42 6.43 -20.52 5.42
N MET A 43 6.63 -20.73 6.73
CA MET A 43 5.53 -20.83 7.70
C MET A 43 4.94 -19.45 8.05
N GLY A 44 4.28 -18.79 7.10
CA GLY A 44 3.31 -17.74 7.44
C GLY A 44 3.85 -16.40 7.94
N GLY A 45 5.12 -16.07 7.69
CA GLY A 45 5.64 -14.70 7.91
C GLY A 45 5.13 -13.73 6.84
N VAL A 46 3.81 -13.49 6.75
CA VAL A 46 3.23 -12.56 5.78
C VAL A 46 3.31 -11.11 6.28
N PHE A 47 3.27 -10.91 7.60
CA PHE A 47 3.16 -9.59 8.22
C PHE A 47 4.47 -8.97 8.71
N VAL A 48 5.63 -9.62 8.49
CA VAL A 48 6.93 -9.14 8.99
C VAL A 48 7.99 -9.00 7.90
N TRP A 49 7.60 -9.15 6.64
CA TRP A 49 8.49 -9.14 5.48
C TRP A 49 8.05 -8.08 4.49
N SER A 50 9.00 -7.24 4.07
CA SER A 50 8.83 -6.25 3.02
C SER A 50 9.45 -6.74 1.73
N ASP A 51 8.79 -6.63 0.59
CA ASP A 51 9.47 -6.80 -0.69
C ASP A 51 10.47 -5.68 -0.92
N GLU A 52 11.62 -6.07 -1.46
CA GLU A 52 12.71 -5.15 -1.84
C GLU A 52 13.07 -5.34 -3.31
N VAL A 53 12.88 -6.55 -3.85
CA VAL A 53 13.08 -6.85 -5.26
C VAL A 53 11.95 -7.75 -5.72
N VAL A 54 11.36 -7.41 -6.86
CA VAL A 54 10.44 -8.28 -7.59
C VAL A 54 10.94 -8.43 -9.01
N PHE A 55 11.15 -9.68 -9.44
CA PHE A 55 11.57 -10.00 -10.79
C PHE A 55 10.77 -11.20 -11.29
N HIS A 56 9.83 -10.94 -12.21
CA HIS A 56 8.72 -11.84 -12.50
C HIS A 56 8.05 -12.28 -11.19
N ASP A 57 7.98 -13.58 -10.92
CA ASP A 57 7.40 -14.13 -9.70
C ASP A 57 8.42 -14.38 -8.56
N TYR A 58 9.71 -14.03 -8.77
CA TYR A 58 10.74 -14.11 -7.74
C TYR A 58 10.72 -12.87 -6.86
N ARG A 59 10.97 -13.06 -5.57
CA ARG A 59 10.94 -11.97 -4.58
C ARG A 59 12.11 -12.01 -3.62
N ILE A 60 12.82 -10.90 -3.46
CA ILE A 60 13.71 -10.70 -2.30
C ILE A 60 12.95 -9.88 -1.28
N GLN A 61 12.94 -10.36 -0.04
CA GLN A 61 12.21 -9.73 1.04
C GLN A 61 13.12 -9.45 2.23
N LYS A 62 12.96 -8.29 2.86
CA LYS A 62 13.62 -7.87 4.09
C LYS A 62 12.71 -8.11 5.29
N HIS A 63 13.26 -8.69 6.35
CA HIS A 63 12.53 -8.84 7.61
C HIS A 63 12.54 -7.53 8.40
N ALA A 64 11.36 -7.04 8.81
CA ALA A 64 11.21 -5.74 9.50
C ALA A 64 12.06 -5.62 10.77
N VAL A 65 12.07 -6.67 11.61
CA VAL A 65 12.79 -6.64 12.90
C VAL A 65 14.29 -6.97 12.78
N ILE A 66 14.66 -8.08 12.13
CA ILE A 66 16.05 -8.56 12.15
C ILE A 66 16.91 -8.08 10.97
N GLY A 67 16.32 -7.37 10.00
CA GLY A 67 17.01 -6.83 8.82
C GLY A 67 17.59 -7.85 7.84
N HIS A 68 17.39 -9.16 8.07
CA HIS A 68 17.83 -10.21 7.16
C HIS A 68 16.95 -10.28 5.92
N TYR A 69 17.51 -10.81 4.84
CA TYR A 69 16.84 -10.98 3.57
C TYR A 69 16.56 -12.45 3.28
N ARG A 70 15.51 -12.70 2.48
CA ARG A 70 15.23 -14.01 1.89
C ARG A 70 14.89 -13.86 0.41
N LEU A 71 15.34 -14.81 -0.41
CA LEU A 71 14.89 -14.97 -1.79
C LEU A 71 13.83 -16.06 -1.84
N LEU A 72 12.70 -15.76 -2.47
CA LEU A 72 11.58 -16.68 -2.69
C LEU A 72 11.40 -16.97 -4.18
N ASP A 73 11.02 -18.21 -4.47
CA ASP A 73 10.57 -18.63 -5.80
C ASP A 73 9.07 -18.30 -6.02
N PRO A 74 8.53 -18.56 -7.24
CA PRO A 74 7.11 -18.29 -7.55
C PRO A 74 6.13 -19.03 -6.62
N GLY A 75 6.53 -20.20 -6.10
CA GLY A 75 5.75 -21.01 -5.17
C GLY A 75 5.88 -20.57 -3.70
N ASN A 76 6.53 -19.45 -3.41
CA ASN A 76 6.87 -18.98 -2.06
C ASN A 76 7.80 -19.93 -1.29
N ASN A 77 8.61 -20.73 -1.97
CA ASN A 77 9.67 -21.52 -1.34
C ASN A 77 10.93 -20.67 -1.18
N ARG A 78 11.56 -20.75 -0.02
CA ARG A 78 12.78 -20.00 0.23
C ARG A 78 13.99 -20.64 -0.43
N LEU A 79 14.63 -19.91 -1.34
CA LEU A 79 15.83 -20.32 -2.06
C LEU A 79 17.12 -19.93 -1.30
N THR A 80 17.13 -18.72 -0.74
CA THR A 80 18.28 -18.15 -0.02
C THR A 80 17.81 -17.33 1.19
N PHE A 81 18.67 -17.22 2.21
CA PHE A 81 18.49 -16.39 3.40
C PHE A 81 19.85 -15.82 3.81
N GLY A 82 19.94 -14.53 4.12
CA GLY A 82 21.21 -13.89 4.45
C GLY A 82 21.16 -12.37 4.28
N SER A 83 22.23 -11.80 3.74
CA SER A 83 22.29 -10.39 3.35
C SER A 83 21.52 -10.13 2.05
N PHE A 84 21.29 -8.84 1.75
CA PHE A 84 20.74 -8.42 0.46
C PHE A 84 21.62 -8.91 -0.70
N ALA A 85 22.94 -8.79 -0.57
CA ALA A 85 23.91 -9.21 -1.57
C ALA A 85 23.86 -10.73 -1.84
N ASP A 86 23.67 -11.55 -0.80
CA ASP A 86 23.53 -13.00 -0.95
C ASP A 86 22.27 -13.35 -1.77
N CYS A 87 21.16 -12.66 -1.48
CA CYS A 87 19.89 -12.89 -2.18
C CYS A 87 19.95 -12.40 -3.64
N MET A 88 20.56 -11.23 -3.89
CA MET A 88 20.78 -10.71 -5.23
C MET A 88 21.70 -11.61 -6.05
N SER A 89 22.81 -12.08 -5.48
CA SER A 89 23.72 -13.00 -6.17
C SER A 89 23.02 -14.30 -6.58
N GLU A 90 22.16 -14.86 -5.73
CA GLU A 90 21.39 -16.04 -6.11
C GLU A 90 20.34 -15.73 -7.18
N LEU A 91 19.67 -14.58 -7.09
CA LEU A 91 18.70 -14.16 -8.11
C LEU A 91 19.38 -14.02 -9.49
N GLU A 92 20.56 -13.41 -9.57
CA GLU A 92 21.32 -13.27 -10.82
C GLU A 92 21.73 -14.62 -11.42
N LYS A 93 22.14 -15.59 -10.58
CA LYS A 93 22.40 -16.96 -11.06
C LYS A 93 21.14 -17.59 -11.66
N ILE A 94 20.00 -17.43 -11.00
CA ILE A 94 18.71 -17.97 -11.49
C ILE A 94 18.32 -17.31 -12.81
N LYS A 95 18.48 -15.98 -12.93
CA LYS A 95 18.23 -15.25 -14.18
C LYS A 95 19.06 -15.83 -15.32
N ALA A 96 20.35 -16.05 -15.10
CA ALA A 96 21.26 -16.60 -16.10
C ALA A 96 20.96 -18.07 -16.44
N GLU A 97 20.79 -18.93 -15.42
CA GLU A 97 20.53 -20.38 -15.60
C GLU A 97 19.20 -20.64 -16.32
N LYS A 98 18.18 -19.86 -16.03
CA LYS A 98 16.85 -19.99 -16.64
C LYS A 98 16.65 -19.10 -17.87
N ASN A 99 17.66 -18.31 -18.25
CA ASN A 99 17.60 -17.34 -19.33
C ASN A 99 16.34 -16.44 -19.25
N LEU A 100 16.09 -15.86 -18.08
CA LEU A 100 14.93 -15.00 -17.85
C LEU A 100 15.14 -13.65 -18.51
N GLY A 101 14.20 -13.25 -19.37
CA GLY A 101 14.17 -11.91 -19.96
C GLY A 101 13.86 -10.82 -18.93
N PRO A 102 13.99 -9.53 -19.31
CA PRO A 102 13.68 -8.40 -18.44
C PRO A 102 12.19 -8.37 -18.05
N MET A 103 11.85 -7.48 -17.11
CA MET A 103 10.46 -7.14 -16.83
C MET A 103 9.79 -6.48 -18.05
N PRO A 104 8.46 -6.59 -18.19
CA PRO A 104 7.71 -5.86 -19.20
C PRO A 104 7.91 -4.34 -19.10
N GLU A 105 7.90 -3.64 -20.25
CA GLU A 105 8.14 -2.19 -20.27
C GLU A 105 7.08 -1.38 -19.50
N ASN A 106 5.86 -1.91 -19.36
CA ASN A 106 4.75 -1.28 -18.66
C ASN A 106 4.28 -2.17 -17.52
N VAL A 107 4.28 -1.65 -16.30
CA VAL A 107 3.89 -2.38 -15.08
C VAL A 107 2.92 -1.57 -14.25
N VAL A 108 1.93 -2.24 -13.66
CA VAL A 108 1.07 -1.71 -12.60
C VAL A 108 1.61 -2.17 -11.25
N VAL A 109 2.13 -1.24 -10.45
CA VAL A 109 2.57 -1.52 -9.08
C VAL A 109 1.39 -1.37 -8.12
N MET A 110 1.15 -2.39 -7.31
CA MET A 110 -0.05 -2.48 -6.47
C MET A 110 0.29 -2.62 -4.99
N LEU A 111 -0.36 -1.82 -4.13
CA LEU A 111 -0.15 -1.81 -2.68
C LEU A 111 -1.45 -2.04 -1.89
N HIS A 112 -1.35 -2.84 -0.83
CA HIS A 112 -2.42 -3.09 0.14
C HIS A 112 -2.41 -2.07 1.29
N GLY A 113 -3.44 -2.09 2.14
CA GLY A 113 -3.56 -1.23 3.32
C GLY A 113 -3.03 -1.84 4.62
N LEU A 114 -3.25 -1.08 5.71
CA LEU A 114 -2.93 -1.45 7.10
C LEU A 114 -3.63 -2.75 7.53
N GLY A 115 -2.92 -3.65 8.21
CA GLY A 115 -3.45 -4.92 8.72
C GLY A 115 -3.74 -5.97 7.64
N ALA A 116 -3.57 -5.63 6.37
CA ALA A 116 -3.66 -6.55 5.24
C ALA A 116 -2.27 -7.04 4.79
N GLY A 117 -2.27 -8.01 3.88
CA GLY A 117 -1.11 -8.40 3.07
C GLY A 117 -1.48 -8.39 1.59
N ARG A 118 -0.48 -8.55 0.72
CA ARG A 118 -0.66 -8.52 -0.76
C ARG A 118 -1.81 -9.39 -1.28
N GLN A 119 -2.11 -10.51 -0.60
CA GLN A 119 -3.15 -11.45 -1.00
C GLN A 119 -4.54 -10.81 -1.01
N TYR A 120 -4.73 -9.76 -0.21
CA TYR A 120 -5.96 -8.96 -0.21
C TYR A 120 -6.22 -8.30 -1.58
N MET A 121 -5.15 -7.87 -2.24
CA MET A 121 -5.19 -7.22 -3.56
C MET A 121 -5.12 -8.22 -4.72
N GLN A 122 -4.88 -9.52 -4.45
CA GLN A 122 -4.64 -10.53 -5.50
C GLN A 122 -5.78 -10.63 -6.50
N GLY A 123 -7.04 -10.63 -6.04
CA GLY A 123 -8.17 -10.72 -6.96
C GLY A 123 -8.35 -9.49 -7.86
N LEU A 124 -7.83 -8.32 -7.47
CA LEU A 124 -7.76 -7.15 -8.36
C LEU A 124 -6.58 -7.28 -9.32
N ALA A 125 -5.42 -7.76 -8.85
CA ALA A 125 -4.28 -8.05 -9.71
C ALA A 125 -4.64 -9.05 -10.82
N ASP A 126 -5.26 -10.16 -10.46
CA ASP A 126 -5.73 -11.19 -11.40
C ASP A 126 -6.69 -10.58 -12.43
N TYR A 127 -7.62 -9.72 -11.99
CA TYR A 127 -8.58 -9.06 -12.89
C TYR A 127 -7.89 -8.13 -13.90
N LEU A 128 -6.92 -7.31 -13.45
CA LEU A 128 -6.16 -6.43 -14.35
C LEU A 128 -5.29 -7.23 -15.33
N GLN A 129 -4.79 -8.38 -14.90
CA GLN A 129 -4.05 -9.30 -15.77
C GLN A 129 -4.97 -9.95 -16.82
N THR A 130 -6.09 -10.54 -16.41
CA THR A 130 -6.96 -11.31 -17.30
C THR A 130 -7.79 -10.44 -18.23
N GLU A 131 -8.40 -9.37 -17.71
CA GLU A 131 -9.29 -8.50 -18.48
C GLU A 131 -8.54 -7.33 -19.13
N GLY A 132 -7.47 -6.86 -18.50
CA GLY A 132 -6.69 -5.72 -18.96
C GLY A 132 -5.42 -6.05 -19.74
N GLY A 133 -4.97 -7.32 -19.69
CA GLY A 133 -3.67 -7.71 -20.26
C GLY A 133 -2.48 -7.01 -19.58
N MET A 134 -2.66 -6.51 -18.35
CA MET A 134 -1.65 -5.71 -17.65
C MET A 134 -0.68 -6.59 -16.87
N THR A 135 0.60 -6.21 -16.81
CA THR A 135 1.55 -6.83 -15.88
C THR A 135 1.44 -6.15 -14.52
N VAL A 136 1.09 -6.90 -13.48
CA VAL A 136 0.88 -6.37 -12.13
C VAL A 136 1.97 -6.86 -11.18
N VAL A 137 2.64 -5.94 -10.51
CA VAL A 137 3.56 -6.22 -9.40
C VAL A 137 2.81 -5.95 -8.09
N ASN A 138 2.31 -7.03 -7.47
CA ASN A 138 1.56 -6.98 -6.21
C ASN A 138 2.52 -7.00 -5.00
N VAL A 139 2.88 -5.80 -4.53
CA VAL A 139 3.88 -5.56 -3.50
C VAL A 139 3.30 -5.88 -2.12
N GLY A 140 4.05 -6.64 -1.32
CA GLY A 140 3.71 -6.88 0.08
C GLY A 140 4.70 -6.21 1.01
N TYR A 141 4.19 -5.60 2.08
CA TYR A 141 4.99 -4.97 3.11
C TYR A 141 4.36 -5.17 4.50
N PRO A 142 5.15 -5.11 5.58
CA PRO A 142 4.69 -5.42 6.92
C PRO A 142 3.99 -4.20 7.52
N SER A 143 2.74 -4.00 7.11
CA SER A 143 1.96 -2.75 7.27
C SER A 143 1.70 -2.30 8.71
N THR A 144 2.10 -3.07 9.73
CA THR A 144 1.97 -2.72 11.16
C THR A 144 3.31 -2.66 11.91
N MET A 145 4.44 -2.78 11.20
CA MET A 145 5.77 -3.05 11.79
C MET A 145 6.86 -2.03 11.42
N GLY A 146 6.49 -0.88 10.89
CA GLY A 146 7.42 0.20 10.50
C GLY A 146 6.67 1.50 10.30
N LYS A 147 7.33 2.50 9.73
CA LYS A 147 6.73 3.81 9.41
C LYS A 147 6.47 3.98 7.92
N MET A 148 5.74 5.03 7.56
CA MET A 148 5.51 5.39 6.16
C MET A 148 6.82 5.57 5.37
N GLU A 149 7.87 6.12 5.98
CA GLU A 149 9.20 6.25 5.37
C GLU A 149 9.84 4.89 5.06
N ASP A 150 9.71 3.92 5.96
CA ASP A 150 10.26 2.58 5.75
C ASP A 150 9.58 1.90 4.56
N TYR A 151 8.26 2.05 4.45
CA TYR A 151 7.47 1.48 3.37
C TYR A 151 7.77 2.16 2.03
N ALA A 152 7.94 3.49 2.02
CA ALA A 152 8.35 4.23 0.84
C ALA A 152 9.76 3.84 0.37
N ALA A 153 10.70 3.61 1.30
CA ALA A 153 12.04 3.14 0.99
C ALA A 153 12.04 1.71 0.39
N SER A 154 11.24 0.79 0.93
CA SER A 154 11.05 -0.53 0.31
C SER A 154 10.39 -0.44 -1.07
N LEU A 155 9.42 0.46 -1.26
CA LEU A 155 8.80 0.68 -2.57
C LEU A 155 9.81 1.23 -3.59
N ASP A 156 10.66 2.18 -3.20
CA ASP A 156 11.76 2.69 -4.04
C ASP A 156 12.73 1.57 -4.44
N SER A 157 13.11 0.71 -3.48
CA SER A 157 13.91 -0.49 -3.71
C SER A 157 13.26 -1.40 -4.76
N VAL A 158 11.96 -1.72 -4.62
CA VAL A 158 11.23 -2.53 -5.62
C VAL A 158 11.29 -1.87 -7.00
N ILE A 159 10.94 -0.59 -7.11
CA ILE A 159 10.86 0.13 -8.39
C ILE A 159 12.21 0.17 -9.10
N ARG A 160 13.30 0.40 -8.36
CA ARG A 160 14.67 0.42 -8.93
C ARG A 160 15.10 -0.93 -9.48
N HIS A 161 14.55 -2.03 -8.98
CA HIS A 161 14.88 -3.38 -9.44
C HIS A 161 13.87 -3.96 -10.45
N LEU A 162 12.91 -3.18 -10.93
CA LEU A 162 12.04 -3.57 -12.05
C LEU A 162 12.78 -3.45 -13.40
N GLU A 163 13.87 -4.20 -13.56
CA GLU A 163 14.79 -4.16 -14.71
C GLU A 163 14.07 -4.27 -16.05
N GLY A 164 14.19 -3.25 -16.90
CA GLY A 164 13.55 -3.17 -18.22
C GLY A 164 12.19 -2.48 -18.23
N THR A 165 11.59 -2.24 -17.06
CA THR A 165 10.38 -1.42 -16.94
C THR A 165 10.71 0.03 -17.25
N LYS A 166 9.88 0.67 -18.07
CA LYS A 166 10.00 2.08 -18.45
C LYS A 166 8.85 2.91 -17.91
N ASN A 167 7.67 2.31 -17.80
CA ASN A 167 6.43 2.99 -17.43
C ASN A 167 5.78 2.28 -16.24
N ILE A 168 5.40 3.06 -15.24
CA ILE A 168 4.74 2.56 -14.04
C ILE A 168 3.41 3.26 -13.84
N SER A 169 2.37 2.48 -13.63
CA SER A 169 1.11 2.94 -13.03
C SER A 169 0.97 2.39 -11.61
N PHE A 170 0.22 3.07 -10.76
CA PHE A 170 -0.04 2.65 -9.38
C PHE A 170 -1.50 2.29 -9.16
N VAL A 171 -1.74 1.29 -8.32
CA VAL A 171 -3.06 1.01 -7.73
C VAL A 171 -2.85 0.76 -6.26
N ALA A 172 -3.51 1.53 -5.40
CA ALA A 172 -3.33 1.34 -3.97
C ALA A 172 -4.65 1.42 -3.21
N HIS A 173 -4.75 0.60 -2.16
CA HIS A 173 -5.89 0.59 -1.24
C HIS A 173 -5.51 1.16 0.11
N SER A 174 -6.37 2.03 0.66
CA SER A 174 -6.22 2.56 2.02
C SER A 174 -4.83 3.17 2.23
N MET A 175 -4.15 2.82 3.32
CA MET A 175 -2.79 3.27 3.66
C MET A 175 -1.75 3.06 2.54
N GLY A 176 -1.91 2.08 1.66
CA GLY A 176 -0.99 1.89 0.53
C GLY A 176 -0.91 3.13 -0.38
N ASN A 177 -1.97 3.95 -0.42
CA ASN A 177 -1.97 5.22 -1.14
C ASN A 177 -0.98 6.22 -0.53
N ILE A 178 -0.89 6.23 0.79
CA ILE A 178 -0.01 7.14 1.53
C ILE A 178 1.44 6.72 1.37
N VAL A 179 1.71 5.41 1.33
CA VAL A 179 3.03 4.88 0.96
C VAL A 179 3.46 5.37 -0.43
N VAL A 180 2.56 5.33 -1.43
CA VAL A 180 2.87 5.84 -2.78
C VAL A 180 3.12 7.35 -2.76
N ARG A 181 2.27 8.14 -2.07
CA ARG A 181 2.45 9.60 -1.96
C ARG A 181 3.77 9.97 -1.26
N LYS A 182 4.15 9.23 -0.22
CA LYS A 182 5.42 9.41 0.48
C LYS A 182 6.62 9.07 -0.43
N TYR A 183 6.52 7.97 -1.16
CA TYR A 183 7.53 7.59 -2.16
C TYR A 183 7.70 8.65 -3.26
N LEU A 184 6.60 9.17 -3.81
CA LEU A 184 6.65 10.23 -4.82
C LEU A 184 7.32 11.50 -4.28
N TYR A 185 6.97 11.91 -3.06
CA TYR A 185 7.64 13.02 -2.37
C TYR A 185 9.16 12.80 -2.28
N ASP A 186 9.59 11.62 -1.82
CA ASP A 186 11.01 11.32 -1.66
C ASP A 186 11.73 11.38 -3.01
N VAL A 187 11.13 10.86 -4.09
CA VAL A 187 11.67 10.91 -5.45
C VAL A 187 11.76 12.33 -6.01
N GLU A 188 10.75 13.17 -5.78
CA GLU A 188 10.75 14.57 -6.21
C GLU A 188 11.92 15.35 -5.62
N HIS A 189 12.30 15.04 -4.38
CA HIS A 189 13.41 15.66 -3.65
C HIS A 189 14.80 15.11 -4.03
N LEU A 190 14.86 14.06 -4.87
CA LEU A 190 16.12 13.59 -5.43
C LEU A 190 16.56 14.46 -6.62
N THR A 191 17.88 14.58 -6.81
CA THR A 191 18.42 15.13 -8.05
C THR A 191 17.98 14.27 -9.24
N PRO A 192 17.79 14.85 -10.44
CA PRO A 192 17.34 14.09 -11.61
C PRO A 192 18.18 12.84 -11.91
N ALA A 193 19.48 12.86 -11.63
CA ALA A 193 20.38 11.73 -11.84
C ALA A 193 20.18 10.56 -10.83
N MET A 194 19.54 10.81 -9.69
CA MET A 194 19.27 9.80 -8.66
C MET A 194 17.84 9.22 -8.73
N ARG A 195 16.95 9.86 -9.52
CA ARG A 195 15.58 9.37 -9.71
C ARG A 195 15.60 8.01 -10.42
N PRO A 196 14.66 7.10 -10.11
CA PRO A 196 14.54 5.85 -10.84
C PRO A 196 14.25 6.15 -12.32
N PRO A 197 14.84 5.40 -13.27
CA PRO A 197 14.74 5.67 -14.70
C PRO A 197 13.40 5.20 -15.29
N VAL A 198 12.29 5.61 -14.68
CA VAL A 198 10.91 5.25 -15.04
C VAL A 198 10.07 6.50 -15.22
N THR A 199 9.02 6.39 -16.02
CA THR A 199 7.98 7.42 -16.15
C THR A 199 6.72 6.94 -15.45
N PHE A 200 6.20 7.74 -14.51
CA PHE A 200 4.92 7.46 -13.89
C PHE A 200 3.78 7.90 -14.81
N GLN A 201 2.80 7.02 -15.01
CA GLN A 201 1.75 7.19 -16.02
C GLN A 201 0.41 7.55 -15.37
N ARG A 202 -0.10 6.65 -14.51
CA ARG A 202 -1.42 6.78 -13.87
C ARG A 202 -1.45 6.23 -12.47
N MET A 203 -2.30 6.77 -11.61
CA MET A 203 -2.59 6.19 -10.29
C MET A 203 -4.09 6.05 -10.05
N VAL A 204 -4.51 4.90 -9.53
CA VAL A 204 -5.86 4.70 -8.98
C VAL A 204 -5.77 4.55 -7.46
N MET A 205 -6.44 5.47 -6.76
CA MET A 205 -6.52 5.47 -5.31
C MET A 205 -7.85 4.88 -4.85
N ILE A 206 -7.83 3.77 -4.11
CA ILE A 206 -9.04 3.11 -3.61
C ILE A 206 -9.16 3.36 -2.10
N SER A 207 -10.22 4.05 -1.68
CA SER A 207 -10.45 4.48 -0.30
C SER A 207 -9.21 5.07 0.41
N PRO A 208 -8.52 6.06 -0.18
CA PRO A 208 -7.31 6.62 0.41
C PRO A 208 -7.62 7.48 1.66
N PRO A 209 -6.83 7.43 2.74
CA PRO A 209 -6.93 8.41 3.83
C PRO A 209 -6.13 9.68 3.50
N ASN A 210 -6.55 10.42 2.47
CA ASN A 210 -5.77 11.52 1.90
C ASN A 210 -5.62 12.75 2.80
N HIS A 211 -6.43 12.85 3.85
CA HIS A 211 -6.40 13.88 4.89
C HIS A 211 -6.45 13.26 6.31
N GLY A 212 -5.79 12.11 6.48
CA GLY A 212 -5.74 11.37 7.73
C GLY A 212 -6.95 10.46 7.92
N ALA A 213 -7.13 9.93 9.13
CA ALA A 213 -8.28 9.09 9.48
C ALA A 213 -8.85 9.55 10.82
N GLU A 214 -10.10 10.05 10.81
CA GLU A 214 -10.78 10.55 12.03
C GLU A 214 -10.96 9.45 13.09
N ILE A 215 -11.14 8.21 12.64
CA ILE A 215 -11.23 7.06 13.53
C ILE A 215 -9.87 6.75 14.18
N ALA A 216 -8.75 7.03 13.51
CA ALA A 216 -7.43 6.83 14.09
C ALA A 216 -7.15 7.79 15.25
N ASP A 217 -7.80 8.96 15.32
CA ASP A 217 -7.68 9.86 16.48
C ASP A 217 -8.23 9.21 17.76
N LYS A 218 -9.44 8.65 17.65
CA LYS A 218 -10.14 7.97 18.75
C LYS A 218 -9.48 6.65 19.13
N LEU A 219 -8.89 5.95 18.17
CA LEU A 219 -8.22 4.66 18.38
C LEU A 219 -6.78 4.82 18.86
N GLY A 220 -6.08 5.88 18.47
CA GLY A 220 -4.71 6.18 18.89
C GLY A 220 -4.58 6.44 20.39
N ASP A 221 -5.65 6.83 21.09
CA ASP A 221 -5.61 6.94 22.56
C ASP A 221 -5.68 5.59 23.27
N ASN A 222 -6.00 4.50 22.55
CA ASN A 222 -6.09 3.16 23.11
C ASN A 222 -4.76 2.42 22.96
N LYS A 223 -4.04 2.29 24.07
CA LYS A 223 -2.75 1.56 24.15
C LYS A 223 -2.82 0.13 23.59
N LEU A 224 -3.97 -0.56 23.67
CA LEU A 224 -4.12 -1.91 23.12
C LEU A 224 -4.18 -1.90 21.58
N VAL A 225 -4.73 -0.84 20.99
CA VAL A 225 -4.80 -0.66 19.53
C VAL A 225 -3.45 -0.21 18.99
N GLN A 226 -2.76 0.71 19.68
CA GLN A 226 -1.37 1.08 19.35
C GLN A 226 -0.43 -0.15 19.39
N MET A 227 -0.54 -0.98 20.43
CA MET A 227 0.25 -2.21 20.54
C MET A 227 -0.06 -3.26 19.45
N ALA A 228 -1.27 -3.24 18.87
CA ALA A 228 -1.70 -4.21 17.86
C ALA A 228 -1.49 -3.74 16.41
N ALA A 229 -1.62 -2.43 16.15
CA ALA A 229 -1.61 -1.85 14.81
C ALA A 229 -0.34 -1.03 14.50
N GLY A 230 0.47 -0.71 15.51
CA GLY A 230 1.79 -0.11 15.36
C GLY A 230 1.78 1.39 15.05
N GLU A 231 2.98 1.91 14.80
CA GLU A 231 3.25 3.32 14.48
C GLU A 231 2.44 3.89 13.30
N PRO A 232 2.09 3.13 12.24
CA PRO A 232 1.31 3.67 11.13
C PRO A 232 -0.08 4.21 11.52
N VAL A 233 -0.70 3.67 12.59
CA VAL A 233 -1.97 4.22 13.09
C VAL A 233 -1.78 5.61 13.69
N GLU A 234 -0.65 5.86 14.34
CA GLU A 234 -0.32 7.16 14.92
C GLU A 234 -0.04 8.18 13.82
N GLU A 235 0.71 7.79 12.78
CA GLU A 235 0.99 8.63 11.61
C GLU A 235 -0.28 9.00 10.82
N LEU A 236 -1.25 8.09 10.74
CA LEU A 236 -2.53 8.33 10.06
C LEU A 236 -3.58 9.07 10.90
N ALA A 237 -3.35 9.24 12.21
CA ALA A 237 -4.28 9.97 13.08
C ALA A 237 -4.34 11.45 12.69
N ARG A 238 -5.52 11.89 12.24
CA ARG A 238 -5.78 13.20 11.60
C ARG A 238 -5.36 14.39 12.46
N ASP A 239 -5.62 14.34 13.77
CA ASP A 239 -5.31 15.43 14.69
C ASP A 239 -3.95 15.26 15.39
N LYS A 240 -3.17 14.22 15.04
CA LYS A 240 -1.92 13.84 15.72
C LYS A 240 -0.75 13.73 14.77
N GLY A 241 -0.52 12.55 14.18
CA GLY A 241 0.63 12.31 13.31
C GLY A 241 0.44 12.86 11.90
N TRP A 242 -0.81 12.96 11.45
CA TRP A 242 -1.13 13.36 10.09
C TRP A 242 -0.59 14.74 9.68
N PRO A 243 -0.68 15.81 10.51
CA PRO A 243 -0.18 17.13 10.11
C PRO A 243 1.32 17.11 9.75
N ALA A 244 2.14 16.34 10.47
CA ALA A 244 3.55 16.19 10.16
C ALA A 244 3.80 15.27 8.96
N LEU A 245 3.01 14.19 8.82
CA LEU A 245 3.14 13.29 7.69
C LEU A 245 2.77 14.00 6.38
N GLU A 246 1.68 14.76 6.36
CA GLU A 246 1.14 15.44 5.17
C GLU A 246 2.16 16.40 4.53
N GLU A 247 3.01 17.06 5.33
CA GLU A 247 4.12 17.90 4.85
C GLU A 247 5.15 17.12 4.01
N THR A 248 5.14 15.79 4.10
CA THR A 248 6.06 14.89 3.42
C THR A 248 5.38 13.98 2.39
N LEU A 249 4.17 14.34 1.96
CA LEU A 249 3.40 13.61 0.94
C LEU A 249 3.27 14.45 -0.33
N ALA A 250 3.57 13.84 -1.48
CA ALA A 250 3.31 14.46 -2.76
C ALA A 250 1.84 14.27 -3.16
N THR A 251 1.35 15.21 -3.97
CA THR A 251 0.20 14.98 -4.85
C THR A 251 0.77 14.53 -6.19
N PRO A 252 0.29 13.41 -6.78
CA PRO A 252 0.82 12.95 -8.07
C PRO A 252 0.76 14.05 -9.14
N ASP A 253 1.87 14.28 -9.85
CA ASP A 253 1.99 15.25 -10.95
C ASP A 253 1.57 14.67 -12.32
N PHE A 254 1.03 13.45 -12.32
CA PHE A 254 0.50 12.71 -13.46
C PHE A 254 -0.97 12.33 -13.24
N GLU A 255 -1.66 11.81 -14.27
CA GLU A 255 -3.10 11.50 -14.18
C GLU A 255 -3.40 10.53 -13.02
N PHE A 256 -4.23 10.93 -12.06
CA PHE A 256 -4.71 10.04 -11.01
C PHE A 256 -6.20 10.20 -10.74
N GLY A 257 -6.81 9.13 -10.24
CA GLY A 257 -8.23 9.10 -9.93
C GLY A 257 -8.49 8.49 -8.56
N VAL A 258 -9.58 8.92 -7.92
CA VAL A 258 -9.98 8.46 -6.59
C VAL A 258 -11.30 7.68 -6.68
N ILE A 259 -11.29 6.44 -6.17
CA ILE A 259 -12.48 5.62 -5.96
C ILE A 259 -12.79 5.63 -4.46
N ALA A 260 -13.90 6.26 -4.09
CA ALA A 260 -14.39 6.29 -2.73
C ALA A 260 -15.41 5.17 -2.46
N GLY A 261 -15.35 4.58 -1.28
CA GLY A 261 -16.41 3.73 -0.76
C GLY A 261 -17.43 4.56 0.00
N GLY A 262 -18.70 4.17 -0.03
CA GLY A 262 -19.75 4.81 0.75
C GLY A 262 -21.09 4.10 0.67
N ARG A 263 -22.14 4.74 1.15
CA ARG A 263 -23.54 4.32 0.95
C ARG A 263 -24.23 5.06 -0.20
N GLY A 264 -23.71 6.22 -0.58
CA GLY A 264 -24.39 7.16 -1.47
C GLY A 264 -25.51 7.94 -0.77
N ASP A 265 -25.41 8.14 0.54
CA ASP A 265 -26.36 8.91 1.36
C ASP A 265 -25.62 9.92 2.27
N ASP A 266 -26.33 10.81 2.95
CA ASP A 266 -25.70 11.86 3.77
C ASP A 266 -25.29 11.37 5.19
N GLU A 267 -25.47 10.08 5.51
CA GLU A 267 -25.29 9.55 6.88
C GLU A 267 -24.18 8.51 7.02
N GLY A 268 -23.84 7.77 5.96
CA GLY A 268 -22.78 6.76 6.00
C GLY A 268 -23.09 5.54 6.88
N TYR A 269 -22.08 4.73 7.19
CA TYR A 269 -22.23 3.54 8.04
C TYR A 269 -22.01 3.84 9.52
N LEU A 270 -21.25 4.90 9.86
CA LEU A 270 -20.81 5.19 11.21
C LEU A 270 -21.28 6.57 11.68
N PRO A 271 -22.21 6.63 12.67
CA PRO A 271 -22.73 7.91 13.22
C PRO A 271 -21.68 8.85 13.84
N GLY A 272 -20.41 8.43 13.92
CA GLY A 272 -19.31 9.21 14.48
C GLY A 272 -18.34 9.78 13.45
N ILE A 273 -18.62 9.58 12.16
CA ILE A 273 -17.95 10.20 11.02
C ILE A 273 -18.97 11.18 10.39
N PRO A 274 -18.61 12.44 10.12
CA PRO A 274 -19.51 13.36 9.42
C PRO A 274 -19.73 12.97 7.96
N GLY A 275 -20.99 12.96 7.52
CA GLY A 275 -21.38 12.66 6.14
C GLY A 275 -21.31 11.18 5.80
N ASP A 276 -21.25 10.88 4.50
CA ASP A 276 -21.07 9.50 4.02
C ASP A 276 -19.66 8.96 4.32
N ASP A 277 -19.56 7.66 4.52
CA ASP A 277 -18.33 6.97 4.90
C ASP A 277 -18.30 5.54 4.38
N ASP A 278 -17.12 4.92 4.34
CA ASP A 278 -16.95 3.50 3.98
C ASP A 278 -16.82 2.57 5.19
N ALA A 279 -17.41 2.92 6.32
CA ALA A 279 -17.23 2.30 7.62
C ALA A 279 -15.81 2.44 8.20
N LEU A 280 -14.99 3.35 7.64
CA LEU A 280 -13.70 3.72 8.23
C LEU A 280 -13.34 5.20 7.99
N LEU A 281 -13.50 5.69 6.77
CA LEU A 281 -13.12 7.05 6.36
C LEU A 281 -14.32 7.78 5.78
N SER A 282 -14.39 9.09 6.02
CA SER A 282 -15.35 9.96 5.32
C SER A 282 -15.01 10.10 3.84
N ILE A 283 -16.01 10.38 3.00
CA ILE A 283 -15.79 10.70 1.58
C ILE A 283 -14.86 11.90 1.41
N ASP A 284 -14.99 12.93 2.25
CA ASP A 284 -14.19 14.14 2.15
C ASP A 284 -12.71 13.88 2.45
N THR A 285 -12.41 13.00 3.41
CA THR A 285 -11.04 12.54 3.69
C THR A 285 -10.42 11.78 2.52
N MET A 286 -11.22 11.12 1.67
CA MET A 286 -10.72 10.40 0.51
C MET A 286 -10.38 11.29 -0.68
N LYS A 287 -11.03 12.45 -0.79
CA LYS A 287 -10.76 13.40 -1.88
C LYS A 287 -9.32 13.89 -1.79
N LEU A 288 -8.73 14.18 -2.94
CA LEU A 288 -7.43 14.83 -3.06
C LEU A 288 -7.46 15.75 -4.27
N ALA A 289 -7.16 17.02 -4.05
CA ALA A 289 -7.05 18.00 -5.12
C ALA A 289 -6.02 17.56 -6.17
N GLY A 290 -6.32 17.82 -7.44
CA GLY A 290 -5.53 17.37 -8.59
C GLY A 290 -6.06 16.09 -9.25
N ALA A 291 -6.99 15.36 -8.60
CA ALA A 291 -7.54 14.13 -9.18
C ALA A 291 -8.26 14.44 -10.50
N SER A 292 -7.89 13.73 -11.55
CA SER A 292 -8.46 13.87 -12.90
C SER A 292 -9.88 13.30 -12.99
N ASP A 293 -10.23 12.38 -12.08
CA ASP A 293 -11.58 11.84 -11.94
C ASP A 293 -11.81 11.35 -10.51
N PHE A 294 -13.07 11.38 -10.07
CA PHE A 294 -13.53 10.89 -8.79
C PHE A 294 -14.80 10.07 -9.01
N VAL A 295 -14.87 8.91 -8.40
CA VAL A 295 -16.11 8.13 -8.38
C VAL A 295 -16.37 7.61 -6.97
N GLN A 296 -17.58 7.85 -6.49
CA GLN A 296 -18.09 7.17 -5.31
C GLN A 296 -18.76 5.87 -5.74
N THR A 297 -18.39 4.78 -5.11
CA THR A 297 -19.01 3.48 -5.27
C THR A 297 -19.62 3.02 -3.95
N GLY A 298 -20.67 2.20 -4.02
CA GLY A 298 -21.19 1.54 -2.82
C GLY A 298 -20.17 0.55 -2.26
N GLY A 299 -19.95 0.57 -0.95
CA GLY A 299 -19.12 -0.43 -0.29
C GLY A 299 -18.52 0.00 1.05
N ILE A 300 -18.08 -1.00 1.80
CA ILE A 300 -17.28 -0.83 3.02
C ILE A 300 -15.78 -0.98 2.71
N HIS A 301 -14.95 -0.23 3.43
CA HIS A 301 -13.52 -0.01 3.27
C HIS A 301 -12.75 -1.31 3.00
N GLN A 302 -13.00 -2.32 3.84
CA GLN A 302 -12.29 -3.60 3.86
C GLN A 302 -12.66 -4.55 2.73
N LEU A 303 -13.60 -4.19 1.86
CA LEU A 303 -14.03 -5.02 0.74
C LEU A 303 -13.86 -4.31 -0.61
N MET A 304 -13.41 -3.06 -0.62
CA MET A 304 -13.39 -2.21 -1.82
C MET A 304 -12.67 -2.85 -2.99
N ALA A 305 -11.44 -3.36 -2.80
CA ALA A 305 -10.67 -4.03 -3.86
C ALA A 305 -11.31 -5.35 -4.37
N ARG A 306 -12.32 -5.88 -3.67
CA ARG A 306 -13.05 -7.10 -4.05
C ARG A 306 -14.29 -6.82 -4.89
N TYR A 307 -14.85 -5.63 -4.83
CA TYR A 307 -16.07 -5.31 -5.58
C TYR A 307 -15.79 -5.24 -7.07
N LYS A 308 -16.64 -5.91 -7.86
CA LYS A 308 -16.52 -5.94 -9.32
C LYS A 308 -16.54 -4.54 -9.93
N VAL A 309 -17.39 -3.65 -9.39
CA VAL A 309 -17.49 -2.24 -9.85
C VAL A 309 -16.17 -1.49 -9.65
N VAL A 310 -15.50 -1.69 -8.50
CA VAL A 310 -14.21 -1.06 -8.21
C VAL A 310 -13.12 -1.60 -9.14
N ARG A 311 -13.10 -2.92 -9.38
CA ARG A 311 -12.14 -3.54 -10.32
C ARG A 311 -12.33 -3.03 -11.74
N ALA A 312 -13.57 -2.96 -12.21
CA ALA A 312 -13.91 -2.43 -13.54
C ALA A 312 -13.52 -0.95 -13.67
N ALA A 313 -13.84 -0.13 -12.67
CA ALA A 313 -13.46 1.29 -12.64
C ALA A 313 -11.93 1.47 -12.62
N THR A 314 -11.20 0.67 -11.83
CA THR A 314 -9.73 0.70 -11.79
C THR A 314 -9.15 0.38 -13.17
N LEU A 315 -9.63 -0.67 -13.83
CA LEU A 315 -9.18 -1.02 -15.18
C LEU A 315 -9.49 0.10 -16.18
N ALA A 316 -10.71 0.63 -16.16
CA ALA A 316 -11.14 1.70 -17.05
C ALA A 316 -10.27 2.96 -16.90
N PHE A 317 -9.94 3.34 -15.67
CA PHE A 317 -9.08 4.50 -15.40
C PHE A 317 -7.65 4.26 -15.87
N LEU A 318 -7.07 3.09 -15.57
CA LEU A 318 -5.73 2.75 -16.04
C LEU A 318 -5.61 2.77 -17.57
N GLN A 319 -6.65 2.35 -18.29
CA GLN A 319 -6.67 2.36 -19.75
C GLN A 319 -6.92 3.77 -20.33
N ASN A 320 -7.86 4.52 -19.74
CA ASN A 320 -8.46 5.67 -20.42
C ASN A 320 -8.36 7.01 -19.66
N GLY A 321 -7.96 7.00 -18.38
CA GLY A 321 -7.91 8.20 -17.53
C GLY A 321 -9.27 8.68 -17.02
N TYR A 322 -10.30 7.83 -17.03
CA TYR A 322 -11.63 8.06 -16.41
C TYR A 322 -12.26 6.76 -15.93
N PHE A 323 -13.16 6.84 -14.96
CA PHE A 323 -13.83 5.68 -14.37
C PHE A 323 -15.05 5.18 -15.15
N VAL A 324 -15.79 6.09 -15.78
CA VAL A 324 -17.08 5.77 -16.44
C VAL A 324 -17.06 6.21 -17.92
N THR A 325 -17.06 7.52 -18.18
CA THR A 325 -16.93 8.10 -19.53
C THR A 325 -16.12 9.39 -19.46
N PRO A 326 -15.50 9.87 -20.57
CA PRO A 326 -14.82 11.16 -20.60
C PRO A 326 -15.74 12.33 -20.18
N GLU A 327 -17.01 12.28 -20.55
CA GLU A 327 -17.99 13.35 -20.31
C GLU A 327 -18.51 13.36 -18.87
N SER A 328 -18.41 12.24 -18.16
CA SER A 328 -18.89 12.10 -16.78
C SER A 328 -17.79 12.28 -15.73
N LYS A 329 -16.58 12.69 -16.13
CA LYS A 329 -15.46 12.92 -15.21
C LYS A 329 -15.87 13.89 -14.10
N GLN A 330 -15.49 13.58 -12.88
CA GLN A 330 -15.64 14.44 -11.71
C GLN A 330 -14.25 14.84 -11.19
N PRO A 331 -13.53 15.76 -11.87
CA PRO A 331 -12.22 16.17 -11.40
C PRO A 331 -12.31 16.86 -10.03
N ILE A 332 -11.34 16.60 -9.16
CA ILE A 332 -11.21 17.30 -7.88
C ILE A 332 -10.24 18.46 -8.11
N LEU A 333 -10.79 19.65 -8.31
CA LEU A 333 -10.01 20.84 -8.58
C LEU A 333 -9.24 21.29 -7.32
N GLU A 334 -8.04 21.82 -7.50
CA GLU A 334 -7.38 22.60 -6.46
C GLU A 334 -8.29 23.77 -6.06
N ASN A 335 -8.49 23.96 -4.76
CA ASN A 335 -9.18 25.15 -4.28
C ASN A 335 -8.21 26.33 -4.38
N PRO A 336 -8.43 27.33 -5.26
CA PRO A 336 -7.50 28.44 -5.42
C PRO A 336 -7.37 29.33 -4.17
N GLU A 337 -8.21 29.13 -3.15
CA GLU A 337 -8.19 29.88 -1.88
C GLU A 337 -7.40 29.21 -0.75
N LEU A 338 -6.92 27.97 -0.95
CA LEU A 338 -5.97 27.33 -0.03
C LEU A 338 -4.56 27.47 -0.62
N PRO A 339 -3.60 28.11 0.06
CA PRO A 339 -2.28 28.32 -0.52
C PRO A 339 -1.63 26.97 -0.80
N ALA A 340 -1.12 26.81 -2.03
CA ALA A 340 -0.13 25.79 -2.34
C ALA A 340 0.97 25.84 -1.27
N ALA A 341 1.41 24.67 -0.80
CA ALA A 341 2.46 24.54 0.20
C ALA A 341 3.61 25.50 -0.14
N VAL A 342 3.82 26.49 0.74
CA VAL A 342 4.85 27.50 0.54
C VAL A 342 6.19 26.77 0.57
N PRO A 343 7.02 26.83 -0.48
CA PRO A 343 8.32 26.19 -0.45
C PRO A 343 9.14 26.81 0.68
N ALA A 344 9.65 25.95 1.57
CA ALA A 344 10.46 26.35 2.70
C ALA A 344 11.71 27.09 2.18
N VAL A 345 11.77 28.40 2.44
CA VAL A 345 13.01 29.17 2.28
C VAL A 345 13.90 28.84 3.47
N ALA A 346 15.06 28.23 3.19
CA ALA A 346 16.05 27.92 4.21
C ALA A 346 16.48 29.19 4.97
N PRO A 347 16.65 29.13 6.30
CA PRO A 347 17.17 30.26 7.06
C PRO A 347 18.63 30.54 6.66
N GLN A 348 18.93 31.81 6.39
CA GLN A 348 20.31 32.30 6.23
C GLN A 348 21.05 32.37 7.57
#